data_AF-A0A9X6QMT1-F1
#
_entry.id   AF-A0A9X6QMT1-F1
#
_cell.length_a   1.000
_cell.length_b   1.000
_cell.length_c   1.000
_cell.angle_alpha   90.00
_cell.angle_beta   90.00
_cell.angle_gamma   90.00
#
_symmetry.space_group_name_H-M   'P 1'
#
loop_
_entity.id
_entity.type
_entity.pdbx_description
1 polymer ?
#
loop_
_entity_poly.entity_id
_entity_poly.type
_entity_poly.pdbx_seq_one_letter_code
_entity_poly.pdbx_strand_id
1 'polypeptide(L)'
;MKLIVLLLWIIILFFLEKIVRKKLNIPRQTGWNSKYVSQSHKWGQWIIIISYVVLMMIGSILNPIYMTYIPIFFFMTLYIFQGYMQWKYDRKAKEYIISFGIVPLLIITGFMLNVFYNTYW
;
A
#
# COMPACT_ATOMS: atom_id res chain seq x y z
N MET A 1 -7.24 -23.47 -9.33
CA MET A 1 -8.33 -22.71 -8.68
C MET A 1 -7.81 -21.52 -7.89
N LYS A 2 -6.90 -21.75 -6.94
CA LYS A 2 -6.19 -20.75 -6.14
C LYS A 2 -5.71 -19.51 -6.94
N LEU A 3 -4.85 -19.67 -7.95
CA LEU A 3 -4.34 -18.55 -8.77
C LEU A 3 -5.44 -17.73 -9.47
N ILE A 4 -6.55 -18.35 -9.87
CA ILE A 4 -7.67 -17.67 -10.54
C ILE A 4 -8.37 -16.71 -9.57
N VAL A 5 -8.52 -17.09 -8.29
CA VAL A 5 -9.11 -16.23 -7.26
C VAL A 5 -8.23 -15.01 -7.00
N LEU A 6 -6.91 -15.19 -6.95
CA LEU A 6 -5.96 -14.06 -6.81
C LEU A 6 -6.01 -13.11 -8.02
N LEU A 7 -6.07 -13.64 -9.24
CA LEU A 7 -6.21 -12.83 -10.45
C LEU A 7 -7.52 -12.05 -10.47
N LEU A 8 -8.64 -12.69 -10.11
CA LEU A 8 -9.94 -12.01 -9.97
C LEU A 8 -9.88 -10.90 -8.90
N TRP A 9 -9.24 -11.15 -7.76
CA TRP A 9 -9.06 -10.16 -6.71
C TRP A 9 -8.28 -8.94 -7.20
N ILE A 10 -7.18 -9.14 -7.93
CA ILE A 10 -6.38 -8.06 -8.53
C ILE A 10 -7.21 -7.24 -9.53
N ILE A 11 -8.02 -7.90 -10.35
CA ILE A 11 -8.93 -7.24 -11.30
C ILE A 11 -9.93 -6.36 -10.54
N ILE A 12 -10.55 -6.87 -9.47
CA ILE A 12 -11.50 -6.12 -8.64
C ILE A 12 -10.84 -4.87 -8.04
N LEU A 13 -9.63 -4.99 -7.50
CA LEU A 13 -8.88 -3.86 -6.95
C LEU A 13 -8.65 -2.75 -8.00
N PHE A 14 -8.28 -3.13 -9.23
CA PHE A 14 -8.08 -2.19 -10.32
C PHE A 14 -9.37 -1.46 -10.71
N PHE A 15 -10.49 -2.18 -10.78
CA PHE A 15 -11.79 -1.58 -11.07
C PHE A 15 -12.28 -0.66 -9.94
N LEU A 16 -12.12 -1.06 -8.67
CA LEU A 16 -12.47 -0.24 -7.51
C LEU A 16 -11.73 1.10 -7.53
N GLU A 17 -10.41 1.08 -7.76
CA GLU A 17 -9.62 2.31 -7.86
C GLU A 17 -10.17 3.24 -8.96
N LYS A 18 -10.46 2.67 -10.14
CA LYS A 18 -11.00 3.42 -11.28
C LYS A 18 -12.37 4.04 -10.97
N ILE A 19 -13.24 3.31 -10.29
CA ILE A 19 -14.57 3.79 -9.87
C ILE A 19 -14.44 4.93 -8.86
N VAL A 20 -13.60 4.76 -7.82
CA VAL A 20 -13.39 5.78 -6.78
C VAL A 20 -12.83 7.06 -7.38
N ARG A 21 -11.82 6.95 -8.26
CA ARG A 21 -11.25 8.10 -8.98
C ARG A 21 -12.30 8.83 -9.82
N LYS A 22 -13.12 8.10 -10.58
CA LYS A 22 -14.18 8.67 -11.43
C LYS A 22 -15.27 9.35 -10.60
N LYS A 23 -15.68 8.74 -9.47
CA LYS A 23 -16.74 9.28 -8.61
C LYS A 23 -16.31 10.55 -7.88
N LEU A 24 -15.04 10.65 -7.50
CA LEU A 24 -14.51 11.77 -6.71
C LEU A 24 -13.83 12.85 -7.56
N ASN A 25 -13.82 12.70 -8.89
CA ASN A 25 -13.10 13.56 -9.84
C ASN A 25 -11.65 13.82 -9.41
N ILE A 26 -10.96 12.76 -8.98
CA ILE A 26 -9.57 12.85 -8.55
C ILE A 26 -8.68 12.80 -9.79
N PRO A 27 -7.95 13.88 -10.13
CA PRO A 27 -7.03 13.85 -11.25
C PRO A 27 -5.97 12.79 -10.99
N ARG A 28 -5.67 11.97 -12.00
CA ARG A 28 -4.58 11.00 -11.89
C ARG A 28 -3.27 11.79 -11.92
N GLN A 29 -2.47 11.73 -10.86
CA GLN A 29 -1.11 12.28 -10.93
C GLN A 29 -0.31 11.51 -11.98
N THR A 30 -0.08 12.16 -13.12
CA THR A 30 0.70 11.65 -14.25
C THR A 30 2.16 12.06 -14.07
N GLY A 31 2.94 11.23 -13.39
CA GLY A 31 4.40 11.37 -13.33
C GLY A 31 5.03 10.82 -12.05
N TRP A 32 6.21 10.19 -12.16
CA TRP A 32 7.02 9.76 -11.00
C TRP A 32 7.46 10.94 -10.12
N ASN A 33 7.64 12.13 -10.72
CA ASN A 33 8.18 13.31 -10.02
C ASN A 33 7.10 14.19 -9.36
N SER A 34 5.82 14.05 -9.74
CA SER A 34 4.71 14.82 -9.15
C SER A 34 4.10 14.18 -7.90
N LYS A 35 4.54 12.96 -7.54
CA LYS A 35 4.01 12.19 -6.41
C LYS A 35 4.38 12.78 -5.05
N TYR A 36 5.47 13.54 -5.01
CA TYR A 36 6.00 14.14 -3.80
C TYR A 36 5.43 15.54 -3.61
N VAL A 37 4.52 15.65 -2.65
CA VAL A 37 3.89 16.93 -2.31
C VAL A 37 4.88 17.90 -1.64
N SER A 38 5.97 17.40 -1.07
CA SER A 38 7.01 18.24 -0.45
C SER A 38 8.35 17.50 -0.38
N GLN A 39 9.45 18.26 -0.17
CA GLN A 39 10.77 17.70 0.15
C GLN A 39 10.71 16.77 1.38
N SER A 40 9.96 17.15 2.42
CA SER A 40 9.77 16.32 3.61
C SER A 40 9.04 15.00 3.32
N HIS A 41 8.13 14.98 2.34
CA HIS A 41 7.49 13.74 1.88
C HIS A 41 8.53 12.80 1.25
N LYS A 42 9.43 13.34 0.42
CA LYS A 42 10.51 12.55 -0.20
C LYS A 42 11.45 11.96 0.85
N TRP A 43 11.93 12.78 1.79
CA TRP A 43 12.80 12.31 2.88
C TRP A 43 12.11 11.30 3.78
N GLY A 44 10.85 11.54 4.15
CA GLY A 44 10.08 10.60 4.97
C GLY A 44 9.86 9.24 4.31
N GLN A 45 9.57 9.19 3.01
CA GLN A 45 9.49 7.92 2.28
C GLN A 45 10.83 7.18 2.28
N TRP A 46 11.94 7.88 2.05
CA TRP A 46 13.27 7.27 2.10
C TRP A 46 13.61 6.72 3.48
N ILE A 47 13.28 7.44 4.55
CA ILE A 47 13.49 6.96 5.93
C ILE A 47 12.68 5.68 6.19
N ILE A 48 11.42 5.63 5.75
CA ILE A 48 10.55 4.44 5.90
C ILE A 48 11.10 3.25 5.09
N ILE A 49 11.58 3.49 3.87
CA ILE A 49 12.16 2.44 3.02
C ILE A 49 13.45 1.89 3.66
N ILE A 50 14.34 2.78 4.12
CA ILE A 50 15.62 2.38 4.72
C ILE A 50 15.37 1.61 6.02
N SER A 51 14.50 2.11 6.91
CA SER A 51 14.19 1.43 8.17
C SER A 51 13.61 0.04 7.92
N TYR A 52 12.80 -0.11 6.87
CA TYR A 52 12.23 -1.38 6.49
C TYR A 52 13.25 -2.39 5.96
N VAL A 53 14.20 -1.95 5.13
CA VAL A 53 15.29 -2.82 4.66
C VAL A 53 16.09 -3.37 5.83
N VAL A 54 16.38 -2.53 6.84
CA VAL A 54 17.06 -2.94 8.06
C VAL A 54 16.23 -3.97 8.85
N LEU A 55 14.92 -3.73 9.01
CA LEU A 55 14.02 -4.68 9.69
C LEU A 55 13.93 -6.03 8.97
N MET A 56 13.92 -6.05 7.63
CA MET A 56 13.95 -7.28 6.84
C MET A 56 15.25 -8.06 7.05
N MET A 57 16.40 -7.38 7.06
CA MET A 57 17.70 -8.02 7.35
C MET A 57 17.72 -8.64 8.75
N ILE A 58 17.29 -7.92 9.78
CA ILE A 58 17.23 -8.43 11.15
C ILE A 58 16.23 -9.59 11.26
N GLY A 59 15.03 -9.44 10.67
CA GLY A 59 13.98 -10.45 10.67
C GLY A 59 14.41 -11.77 10.02
N SER A 60 15.18 -11.70 8.93
CA SER A 60 15.72 -12.88 8.24
C SER A 60 16.68 -13.71 9.10
N ILE A 61 17.38 -13.07 10.06
CA ILE A 61 18.31 -13.73 10.97
C ILE A 61 17.57 -14.35 12.15
N LEU A 62 16.52 -13.68 12.66
CA LEU A 62 15.80 -14.09 13.86
C LEU A 62 14.76 -15.19 13.60
N ASN A 63 13.89 -15.03 12.59
CA ASN A 63 12.88 -16.04 12.28
C ASN A 63 12.22 -15.80 10.91
N PRO A 64 12.21 -16.80 10.01
CA PRO A 64 11.64 -16.65 8.66
C PRO A 64 10.12 -16.44 8.66
N ILE A 65 9.41 -16.79 9.74
CA ILE A 65 7.95 -16.57 9.85
C ILE A 65 7.59 -15.08 9.72
N TYR A 66 8.44 -14.19 10.22
CA TYR A 66 8.20 -12.75 10.16
C TYR A 66 8.28 -12.21 8.72
N MET A 67 8.97 -12.88 7.80
CA MET A 67 9.08 -12.43 6.40
C MET A 67 7.73 -12.37 5.67
N THR A 68 6.72 -13.10 6.13
CA THR A 68 5.40 -13.12 5.48
C THR A 68 4.59 -11.85 5.76
N TYR A 69 4.67 -11.32 6.99
CA TYR A 69 3.83 -10.19 7.42
C TYR A 69 4.52 -8.83 7.31
N ILE A 70 5.84 -8.82 7.41
CA ILE A 70 6.69 -7.63 7.32
C ILE A 70 6.37 -6.79 6.05
N PRO A 71 6.22 -7.36 4.83
CA PRO A 71 5.85 -6.60 3.62
C PRO A 71 4.51 -5.90 3.68
N ILE A 72 3.50 -6.56 4.26
CA ILE A 72 2.15 -6.01 4.34
C ILE A 72 2.14 -4.81 5.30
N PHE A 73 2.81 -4.93 6.44
CA PHE A 73 2.98 -3.83 7.39
C PHE A 73 3.71 -2.63 6.78
N PHE A 74 4.74 -2.89 5.97
CA PHE A 74 5.47 -1.83 5.26
C PHE A 74 4.61 -1.06 4.28
N PHE A 75 3.85 -1.75 3.44
CA PHE A 75 2.96 -1.05 2.52
C PHE A 75 1.92 -0.24 3.29
N MET A 76 1.37 -0.76 4.40
CA MET A 76 0.46 0.01 5.24
C MET A 76 1.10 1.29 5.78
N THR A 77 2.28 1.23 6.40
CA THR A 77 2.93 2.43 6.95
C THR A 77 3.27 3.44 5.85
N LEU A 78 3.69 2.98 4.68
CA LEU A 78 4.01 3.82 3.53
C LEU A 78 2.75 4.53 2.98
N TYR A 79 1.63 3.82 2.80
CA TYR A 79 0.38 4.41 2.32
C TYR A 79 -0.29 5.32 3.36
N ILE A 80 -0.20 5.00 4.66
CA ILE A 80 -0.66 5.89 5.74
C ILE A 80 0.16 7.18 5.73
N PHE A 81 1.49 7.09 5.65
CA PHE A 81 2.36 8.25 5.58
C PHE A 81 2.09 9.09 4.33
N GLN A 82 1.94 8.45 3.18
CA GLN A 82 1.59 9.12 1.93
C GLN A 82 0.24 9.83 2.02
N GLY A 83 -0.79 9.17 2.55
CA GLY A 83 -2.10 9.75 2.78
C GLY A 83 -2.06 10.94 3.74
N TYR A 84 -1.30 10.83 4.83
CA TYR A 84 -1.10 11.93 5.77
C TYR A 84 -0.40 13.13 5.14
N MET A 85 0.68 12.92 4.38
CA MET A 85 1.40 13.99 3.69
C MET A 85 0.55 14.63 2.60
N GLN A 86 -0.20 13.85 1.84
CA GLN A 86 -1.15 14.36 0.85
C GLN A 86 -2.27 15.18 1.52
N TRP A 87 -2.82 14.71 2.63
CA TRP A 87 -3.84 15.45 3.37
C TRP A 87 -3.32 16.77 3.93
N LYS A 88 -2.08 16.77 4.46
CA LYS A 88 -1.47 17.95 5.08
C LYS A 88 -1.02 19.00 4.05
N TYR A 89 -0.41 18.59 2.94
CA TYR A 89 0.24 19.50 1.99
C TYR A 89 -0.55 19.74 0.70
N ASP A 90 -1.38 18.79 0.24
CA ASP A 90 -2.19 18.93 -0.99
C ASP A 90 -3.58 18.31 -0.85
N ARG A 91 -4.36 18.95 0.02
CA ARG A 91 -5.74 18.56 0.30
C ARG A 91 -6.66 18.75 -0.91
N LYS A 92 -6.30 19.64 -1.85
CA LYS A 92 -7.11 19.97 -3.04
C LYS A 92 -7.10 18.84 -4.07
N ALA A 93 -5.98 18.15 -4.23
CA ALA A 93 -5.88 17.01 -5.13
C ALA A 93 -6.71 15.78 -4.67
N LYS A 94 -7.10 15.71 -3.39
CA LYS A 94 -7.89 14.61 -2.79
C LYS A 94 -7.26 13.22 -2.91
N GLU A 95 -6.01 13.12 -3.35
CA GLU A 95 -5.32 11.83 -3.48
C GLU A 95 -5.16 11.09 -2.16
N TYR A 96 -5.15 11.81 -1.03
CA TYR A 96 -5.13 11.22 0.30
C TYR A 96 -6.28 10.22 0.52
N ILE A 97 -7.44 10.42 -0.13
CA ILE A 97 -8.60 9.52 -0.03
C ILE A 97 -8.26 8.16 -0.64
N ILE A 98 -7.50 8.15 -1.73
CA ILE A 98 -7.05 6.91 -2.38
C ILE A 98 -6.00 6.24 -1.52
N SER A 99 -5.00 6.99 -1.06
CA SER A 99 -3.93 6.46 -0.20
C SER A 99 -4.49 5.84 1.09
N PHE A 100 -5.43 6.51 1.77
CA PHE A 100 -6.11 5.93 2.93
C PHE A 100 -7.03 4.77 2.58
N GLY A 101 -7.70 4.80 1.42
CA GLY A 101 -8.56 3.70 0.96
C GLY A 101 -7.79 2.42 0.62
N ILE A 102 -6.51 2.53 0.25
CA ILE A 102 -5.64 1.38 -0.02
C ILE A 102 -5.26 0.63 1.27
N VAL A 103 -5.17 1.32 2.42
CA VAL A 103 -4.78 0.71 3.70
C VAL A 103 -5.72 -0.45 4.12
N PRO A 104 -7.06 -0.30 4.19
CA PRO A 104 -7.94 -1.41 4.51
C PRO A 104 -7.94 -2.49 3.41
N LEU A 105 -7.74 -2.13 2.14
CA LEU A 105 -7.60 -3.11 1.05
C LEU A 105 -6.35 -3.99 1.22
N LEU A 106 -5.25 -3.42 1.72
CA LEU A 106 -4.04 -4.17 2.05
C LEU A 106 -4.25 -5.12 3.22
N ILE A 107 -5.01 -4.71 4.25
CA ILE A 107 -5.37 -5.59 5.38
C ILE A 107 -6.19 -6.79 4.88
N ILE A 108 -7.22 -6.53 4.07
CA ILE A 108 -8.06 -7.59 3.48
C ILE A 108 -7.22 -8.51 2.60
N THR A 109 -6.29 -7.95 1.83
CA THR A 109 -5.39 -8.73 0.97
C THR A 109 -4.44 -9.60 1.80
N GLY A 110 -3.89 -9.07 2.90
CA GLY A 110 -3.05 -9.83 3.82
C GLY A 110 -3.82 -10.97 4.50
N PHE A 111 -5.06 -10.73 4.92
CA PHE A 111 -5.93 -11.76 5.48
C PHE A 111 -6.28 -12.83 4.44
N MET A 112 -6.65 -12.43 3.22
CA MET A 112 -6.91 -13.34 2.10
C MET A 112 -5.69 -14.21 1.80
N LEU A 113 -4.48 -13.64 1.74
CA LEU A 113 -3.24 -14.40 1.51
C LEU A 113 -2.97 -15.40 2.65
N ASN A 114 -3.19 -15.00 3.90
CA ASN A 114 -3.01 -15.88 5.04
C ASN A 114 -3.97 -17.08 5.00
N VAL A 115 -5.28 -16.81 4.80
CA VAL A 115 -6.30 -17.86 4.65
C VAL A 115 -5.93 -18.77 3.49
N PHE A 116 -5.54 -18.20 2.36
CA PHE A 116 -5.23 -18.95 1.17
C PHE A 116 -3.99 -19.86 1.29
N TYR A 117 -2.97 -19.42 2.04
CA TYR A 117 -1.77 -20.21 2.33
C TYR A 117 -2.03 -21.29 3.38
N ASN A 118 -2.81 -20.98 4.42
CA ASN A 118 -3.10 -21.91 5.52
C ASN A 118 -4.23 -22.91 5.23
N THR A 119 -5.01 -22.71 4.16
CA THR A 119 -6.12 -23.63 3.83
C THR A 119 -5.67 -24.73 2.84
N TYR A 120 -5.64 -25.97 3.33
CA TYR A 120 -5.26 -27.20 2.61
C TYR A 120 -6.41 -27.80 1.76
N TRP A 121 -7.02 -27.01 0.88
CA TRP A 121 -7.78 -27.56 -0.26
C TRP A 121 -6.89 -27.61 -1.51
#